data_AF-A0A0B5GEL4-F1
#
_entry.id   AF-A0A0B5GEL4-F1
#
_cell.length_a   1.000
_cell.length_b   1.000
_cell.length_c   1.000
_cell.angle_alpha   90.00
_cell.angle_beta   90.00
_cell.angle_gamma   90.00
#
_symmetry.space_group_name_H-M   'P 1'
#
loop_
_entity.id
_entity.type
_entity.pdbx_description
1 polymer ?
#
loop_
_entity_poly.entity_id
_entity_poly.type
_entity_poly.pdbx_seq_one_letter_code
_entity_poly.pdbx_strand_id
1 'polypeptide(L)'
;VNEMILADIPVDGEMRKLLVNFDRNGFGYTLDRETGELLVAEKFDPAVNWASEVEMDPDSDQYGRPQVVAEYSTDQNGEDFNTTGVCPAALGSKDQQPAAFSPKTGLFYVPTNHV
;
A
#
# COMPACT_ATOMS: atom_id res chain seq x y z
N VAL A 1 -7.81 11.39 3.84
CA VAL A 1 -8.25 10.00 4.09
C VAL A 1 -7.01 9.16 3.86
N ASN A 2 -6.62 8.39 4.86
CA ASN A 2 -5.27 7.89 5.10
C ASN A 2 -4.25 8.99 5.42
N GLU A 3 -3.52 8.77 6.51
CA GLU A 3 -2.49 9.62 7.08
C GLU A 3 -1.14 9.38 6.41
N MET A 4 -0.27 10.39 6.49
CA MET A 4 1.13 10.29 6.12
C MET A 4 1.96 10.31 7.39
N ILE A 5 2.51 9.16 7.79
CA ILE A 5 3.32 9.07 9.01
C ILE A 5 4.77 9.36 8.64
N LEU A 6 5.31 10.47 9.15
CA LEU A 6 6.72 10.80 8.99
C LEU A 6 7.54 10.07 10.05
N ALA A 7 8.52 9.30 9.62
CA ALA A 7 9.39 8.54 10.50
C ALA A 7 10.82 8.62 10.02
N ASP A 8 11.76 8.71 10.95
CA ASP A 8 13.18 8.58 10.64
C ASP A 8 13.57 7.15 11.03
N ILE A 9 13.93 6.33 10.04
CA ILE A 9 14.18 4.89 10.21
C ILE A 9 15.49 4.54 9.49
N PRO A 10 16.36 3.69 10.09
CA PRO A 10 17.54 3.20 9.40
C PRO A 10 17.14 2.22 8.28
N VAL A 11 17.58 2.49 7.06
CA VAL A 11 17.44 1.61 5.89
C VAL A 11 18.85 1.37 5.35
N ASP A 12 19.24 0.11 5.22
CA ASP A 12 20.59 -0.30 4.80
C ASP A 12 21.74 0.33 5.62
N GLY A 13 21.47 0.60 6.91
CA GLY A 13 22.43 1.18 7.85
C GLY A 13 22.48 2.71 7.85
N GLU A 14 21.74 3.39 6.98
CA GLU A 14 21.65 4.85 6.93
C GLU A 14 20.29 5.36 7.41
N MET A 15 20.29 6.42 8.21
CA MET A 15 19.05 7.06 8.65
C MET A 15 18.39 7.76 7.47
N ARG A 16 17.24 7.23 7.05
CA ARG A 16 16.42 7.81 5.98
C ARG A 16 15.25 8.58 6.57
N LYS A 17 14.88 9.66 5.88
CA LYS A 17 13.72 10.49 6.20
C LYS A 17 12.51 9.96 5.45
N LEU A 18 11.70 9.14 6.12
CA LEU A 18 10.63 8.40 5.47
C LEU A 18 9.26 9.04 5.67
N LEU A 19 8.38 8.74 4.72
CA LEU A 19 6.92 8.87 4.79
C LEU A 19 6.34 7.46 4.59
N VAL A 20 5.51 7.02 5.54
CA VAL A 20 4.84 5.72 5.51
C VAL A 20 3.33 5.92 5.43
N ASN A 21 2.70 5.18 4.53
CA ASN A 21 1.27 5.26 4.26
C ASN A 21 0.68 3.85 4.09
N PHE A 22 -0.36 3.54 4.85
CA PHE A 22 -1.14 2.30 4.72
C PHE A 22 -2.41 2.62 3.96
N ASP A 23 -2.41 2.36 2.65
CA ASP A 23 -3.52 2.79 1.81
C ASP A 23 -4.72 1.84 1.88
N ARG A 24 -5.90 2.35 1.49
CA ARG A 24 -7.12 1.55 1.37
C ARG A 24 -6.94 0.38 0.43
N ASN A 25 -6.13 0.52 -0.61
CA ASN A 25 -5.90 -0.54 -1.59
C ASN A 25 -5.17 -1.78 -1.01
N GLY A 26 -4.75 -1.75 0.26
CA GLY A 26 -4.13 -2.89 0.94
C GLY A 26 -2.61 -2.97 0.82
N PHE A 27 -1.98 -1.99 0.16
CA PHE A 27 -0.53 -1.82 0.10
C PHE A 27 -0.05 -0.79 1.13
N GLY A 28 1.05 -1.13 1.79
CA GLY A 28 1.81 -0.27 2.67
C GLY A 28 2.97 0.31 1.88
N TYR A 29 2.97 1.63 1.75
CA TYR A 29 3.96 2.37 1.00
C TYR A 29 4.97 3.02 1.96
N THR A 30 6.25 2.87 1.67
CA THR A 30 7.34 3.61 2.30
C THR A 30 8.09 4.39 1.24
N LEU A 31 8.15 5.71 1.41
CA LEU A 31 8.81 6.63 0.49
C LEU A 31 9.88 7.43 1.23
N ASP A 32 10.93 7.82 0.51
CA ASP A 32 11.78 8.92 0.95
C ASP A 32 10.98 10.24 0.83
N ARG A 33 10.80 10.94 1.93
CA ARG A 33 9.93 12.14 1.97
C ARG A 33 10.60 13.39 1.39
N GLU A 34 11.90 13.36 1.12
CA GLU A 34 12.62 14.48 0.51
C GLU A 34 12.65 14.35 -1.02
N THR A 35 12.76 13.12 -1.53
CA THR A 35 12.91 12.86 -2.98
C THR A 35 11.64 12.32 -3.65
N GLY A 36 10.75 11.69 -2.88
CA GLY A 36 9.60 10.93 -3.40
C GLY A 36 9.95 9.54 -3.92
N GLU A 37 11.19 9.07 -3.73
CA GLU A 37 11.63 7.73 -4.11
C GLU A 37 10.78 6.66 -3.40
N LEU A 38 10.25 5.70 -4.16
CA LEU A 38 9.48 4.58 -3.64
C LEU A 38 10.43 3.47 -3.18
N LEU A 39 10.39 3.14 -1.89
CA LEU A 39 11.32 2.18 -1.28
C LEU A 39 10.67 0.81 -1.04
N VAL A 40 9.42 0.83 -0.59
CA VAL A 40 8.66 -0.39 -0.28
C VAL A 40 7.21 -0.17 -0.69
N ALA A 41 6.61 -1.17 -1.33
CA ALA A 41 5.20 -1.21 -1.67
C ALA A 41 4.68 -2.64 -1.54
N GLU A 42 4.34 -3.03 -0.31
CA GLU A 42 4.00 -4.41 0.03
C GLU A 42 2.58 -4.53 0.59
N LYS A 43 1.95 -5.68 0.39
CA LYS A 43 0.62 -5.95 0.98
C LYS A 43 0.73 -6.03 2.50
N PHE A 44 -0.11 -5.28 3.22
CA PHE A 44 -0.22 -5.39 4.68
C PHE A 44 -1.42 -6.24 5.15
N ASP A 45 -2.25 -6.69 4.22
CA ASP A 45 -3.23 -7.77 4.42
C ASP A 45 -3.02 -8.84 3.33
N PRO A 46 -2.78 -10.12 3.69
CA PRO A 46 -2.54 -11.18 2.72
C PRO A 46 -3.76 -11.51 1.84
N ALA A 47 -4.97 -11.09 2.22
CA ALA A 47 -6.18 -11.31 1.41
C ALA A 47 -6.27 -10.40 0.18
N VAL A 48 -5.46 -9.33 0.10
CA VAL A 48 -5.47 -8.37 -1.02
C VAL A 48 -5.16 -9.09 -2.33
N ASN A 49 -6.10 -9.03 -3.27
CA ASN A 49 -6.03 -9.78 -4.53
C ASN A 49 -6.20 -8.94 -5.80
N TRP A 50 -6.70 -7.71 -5.71
CA TRP A 50 -6.99 -6.87 -6.88
C TRP A 50 -5.76 -6.54 -7.74
N ALA A 51 -4.57 -6.54 -7.14
CA ALA A 51 -3.28 -6.43 -7.80
C ALA A 51 -2.32 -7.51 -7.25
N SER A 52 -1.42 -8.03 -8.10
CA SER A 52 -0.41 -9.01 -7.68
C SER A 52 0.64 -8.35 -6.79
N GLU A 53 1.20 -7.25 -7.26
CA GLU A 53 2.26 -6.48 -6.63
C GLU A 53 2.24 -5.02 -7.15
N VAL A 54 3.14 -4.18 -6.62
CA VAL A 54 3.52 -2.91 -7.25
C VAL A 54 4.83 -3.15 -7.98
N GLU A 55 4.92 -2.74 -9.24
CA GLU A 55 6.16 -2.86 -10.01
C GLU A 55 7.26 -1.98 -9.40
N MET A 56 8.36 -2.60 -8.98
CA MET A 56 9.45 -1.95 -8.24
C MET A 56 10.75 -1.85 -9.06
N ASP A 57 10.79 -2.39 -10.28
CA ASP A 57 11.92 -2.21 -11.18
C ASP A 57 11.96 -0.76 -11.71
N PRO A 58 12.98 0.06 -11.34
CA PRO A 58 13.07 1.46 -11.76
C PRO A 58 13.29 1.62 -13.28
N ASP A 59 13.70 0.56 -13.98
CA ASP A 59 13.87 0.56 -15.44
C ASP A 59 12.58 0.19 -16.18
N SER A 60 11.54 -0.26 -15.48
CA SER A 60 10.22 -0.58 -16.05
C SER A 60 9.43 0.68 -16.39
N ASP A 61 8.75 0.69 -17.54
CA ASP A 61 7.78 1.73 -17.88
C ASP A 61 6.53 1.69 -16.98
N GLN A 62 6.37 0.60 -16.22
CA GLN A 62 5.34 0.44 -15.19
C GLN A 62 5.84 0.72 -13.77
N TYR A 63 7.07 1.23 -13.57
CA TYR A 63 7.61 1.50 -12.24
C TYR A 63 6.62 2.29 -11.35
N GLY A 64 6.41 1.78 -10.13
CA GLY A 64 5.48 2.32 -9.13
C GLY A 64 4.00 2.02 -9.39
N ARG A 65 3.65 1.26 -10.43
CA ARG A 65 2.25 0.95 -10.78
C ARG A 65 1.83 -0.41 -10.23
N PRO A 66 0.66 -0.50 -9.56
CA PRO A 66 0.06 -1.78 -9.19
C PRO A 66 -0.26 -2.63 -10.42
N GLN A 67 0.14 -3.89 -10.41
CA GLN A 67 -0.13 -4.86 -11.47
C GLN A 67 -1.51 -5.48 -11.28
N VAL A 68 -2.52 -4.87 -11.93
CA VAL A 68 -3.94 -5.22 -11.78
C VAL A 68 -4.21 -6.65 -12.23
N VAL A 69 -4.90 -7.43 -11.40
CA VAL A 69 -5.36 -8.78 -11.74
C VAL A 69 -6.69 -8.68 -12.48
N ALA A 70 -6.71 -9.13 -13.74
CA ALA A 70 -7.87 -9.01 -14.64
C ALA A 70 -9.18 -9.56 -14.03
N GLU A 71 -9.11 -10.69 -13.34
CA GLU A 71 -10.27 -11.34 -12.67
C GLU A 71 -11.00 -10.38 -11.71
N TYR A 72 -10.26 -9.53 -11.01
CA TYR A 72 -10.78 -8.61 -10.00
C TYR A 72 -10.94 -7.17 -10.50
N SER A 73 -10.71 -6.91 -11.79
CA SER A 73 -10.81 -5.58 -12.38
C SER A 73 -12.23 -5.30 -12.86
N THR A 74 -12.90 -4.33 -12.23
CA THR A 74 -14.24 -3.91 -12.63
C THR A 74 -14.28 -3.30 -14.03
N ASP A 75 -13.20 -2.63 -14.43
CA ASP A 75 -13.06 -2.01 -15.77
C ASP A 75 -12.92 -3.08 -16.86
N GLN A 76 -12.04 -4.08 -16.66
CA GLN A 76 -11.84 -5.15 -17.64
C GLN A 76 -13.04 -6.10 -17.75
N ASN A 77 -13.76 -6.32 -16.65
CA ASN A 77 -14.99 -7.11 -16.65
C ASN A 77 -16.17 -6.37 -17.31
N GLY A 78 -16.11 -5.03 -17.35
CA GLY A 78 -17.07 -4.18 -18.04
C GLY A 78 -18.24 -3.69 -17.17
N GLU A 79 -18.94 -2.69 -17.71
CA GLU A 79 -20.16 -2.15 -17.12
C GLU A 79 -21.27 -3.21 -17.06
N ASP A 80 -22.22 -3.05 -16.13
CA ASP A 80 -23.33 -3.99 -15.89
C ASP A 80 -22.90 -5.44 -15.54
N PHE A 81 -21.62 -5.66 -15.21
CA PHE A 81 -21.08 -6.93 -14.74
C PHE A 81 -20.73 -6.87 -13.24
N ASN A 82 -21.16 -7.87 -12.47
CA ASN A 82 -20.83 -7.96 -11.05
C ASN A 82 -19.48 -8.67 -10.85
N THR A 83 -18.41 -7.92 -10.62
CA THR A 83 -17.10 -8.49 -10.25
C THR A 83 -17.14 -8.97 -8.80
N THR A 84 -16.98 -10.27 -8.58
CA THR A 84 -17.10 -10.89 -7.26
C THR A 84 -15.74 -11.25 -6.65
N GLY A 85 -15.65 -11.26 -5.32
CA GLY A 85 -14.46 -11.75 -4.61
C GLY A 85 -13.27 -10.79 -4.61
N VAL A 86 -13.48 -9.50 -4.92
CA VAL A 86 -12.45 -8.47 -4.84
C VAL A 86 -12.11 -8.19 -3.38
N CYS A 87 -10.83 -8.25 -3.05
CA CYS A 87 -10.27 -7.88 -1.76
C CYS A 87 -9.18 -6.80 -1.94
N PRO A 88 -9.25 -5.68 -1.21
CA PRO A 88 -10.25 -5.36 -0.17
C PRO A 88 -11.60 -4.88 -0.76
N ALA A 89 -12.63 -4.81 0.09
CA ALA A 89 -13.86 -4.10 -0.24
C ALA A 89 -13.61 -2.59 -0.47
N ALA A 90 -14.63 -1.84 -0.90
CA ALA A 90 -14.49 -0.40 -1.19
C ALA A 90 -14.01 0.47 -0.02
N LEU A 91 -14.27 0.02 1.23
CA LEU A 91 -13.76 0.65 2.46
C LEU A 91 -12.25 0.41 2.70
N GLY A 92 -11.64 -0.49 1.93
CA GLY A 92 -10.21 -0.79 1.93
C GLY A 92 -9.72 -1.62 3.11
N SER A 93 -8.45 -2.02 3.09
CA SER A 93 -7.82 -2.73 4.22
C SER A 93 -7.61 -1.83 5.45
N LYS A 94 -7.72 -0.50 5.29
CA LYS A 94 -7.71 0.52 6.35
C LYS A 94 -8.38 1.78 5.81
N ASP A 95 -9.34 2.37 6.54
CA ASP A 95 -10.01 3.61 6.13
C ASP A 95 -9.46 4.82 6.93
N GLN A 96 -10.31 5.71 7.45
CA GLN A 96 -9.90 6.91 8.17
C GLN A 96 -9.11 6.67 9.47
N GLN A 97 -9.20 5.48 10.06
CA GLN A 97 -8.58 5.19 11.36
C GLN A 97 -7.05 5.29 11.28
N PRO A 98 -6.40 6.16 12.07
CA PRO A 98 -4.96 6.38 11.94
C PRO A 98 -4.15 5.23 12.53
N ALA A 99 -3.05 4.86 11.87
CA ALA A 99 -2.01 4.03 12.44
C ALA A 99 -1.11 4.83 13.40
N ALA A 100 -0.39 4.12 14.27
CA ALA A 100 0.58 4.71 15.19
C ALA A 100 1.99 4.13 14.94
N PHE A 101 3.02 4.98 15.04
CA PHE A 101 4.41 4.56 14.97
C PHE A 101 5.09 4.67 16.34
N SER A 102 5.89 3.67 16.70
CA SER A 102 6.73 3.69 17.89
C SER A 102 8.21 3.74 17.52
N PRO A 103 8.92 4.86 17.77
CA PRO A 103 10.35 4.96 17.47
C PRO A 103 11.22 4.03 18.32
N LYS A 104 10.69 3.51 19.43
CA LYS A 104 11.40 2.55 20.30
C LYS A 104 11.42 1.13 19.73
N THR A 105 10.33 0.73 19.08
CA THR A 105 10.18 -0.60 18.50
C THR A 105 10.46 -0.61 16.99
N GLY A 106 10.40 0.55 16.34
CA GLY A 106 10.49 0.66 14.88
C GLY A 106 9.26 0.12 14.16
N LEU A 107 8.15 -0.08 14.87
CA LEU A 107 6.95 -0.72 14.34
C LEU A 107 5.80 0.27 14.13
N PHE A 108 5.00 -0.02 13.12
CA PHE A 108 3.69 0.59 12.88
C PHE A 108 2.58 -0.32 13.40
N TYR A 109 1.64 0.26 14.14
CA TYR A 109 0.46 -0.40 14.67
C TYR A 109 -0.75 0.11 13.89
N VAL A 110 -1.26 -0.73 12.99
CA VAL A 110 -2.27 -0.35 12.00
C VAL A 110 -3.62 -1.01 12.35
N PRO A 111 -4.67 -0.23 12.63
CA PRO A 111 -6.01 -0.78 12.82
C PRO A 111 -6.66 -1.12 11.48
N THR A 112 -6.47 -2.36 11.02
CA THR A 112 -6.95 -2.83 9.71
C THR A 112 -8.40 -3.31 9.72
N ASN A 113 -9.00 -3.36 8.54
CA ASN A 113 -10.29 -3.96 8.26
C ASN A 113 -10.07 -5.37 7.68
N HIS A 114 -10.98 -6.30 7.96
CA HIS A 114 -11.00 -7.63 7.33
C HIS A 114 -12.46 -8.02 7.07
N VAL A 115 -13.00 -7.52 5.96
CA VAL A 115 -14.43 -7.55 5.60
C VAL A 115 -14.60 -8.06 4.19
#